data_AF-A0A822WQ86-F1
#
_entry.id   AF-A0A822WQ86-F1
#
_cell.length_a   1.000
_cell.length_b   1.000
_cell.length_c   1.000
_cell.angle_alpha   90.00
_cell.angle_beta   90.00
_cell.angle_gamma   90.00
#
_symmetry.space_group_name_H-M   'P 1'
#
loop_
_entity.id
_entity.type
_entity.pdbx_description
1 polymer ?
#
loop_
_entity_poly.entity_id
_entity_poly.type
_entity_poly.pdbx_seq_one_letter_code
_entity_poly.pdbx_strand_id
1 'polypeptide(L)'
;MKLLNSYECKDEAEKALVLITGEKRLASERDGTEVIYNLFGVPSWGNFYKLGMFGLAELEAILDKNKKGFSIDSGEYSKIMTMLKNISSIYSLDIPKHWLL
;
A
#
# COMPACT_ATOMS: atom_id res chain seq x y z
N MET A 1 7.57 13.40 -4.14
CA MET A 1 6.88 12.57 -3.11
C MET A 1 5.38 12.91 -2.93
N LYS A 2 4.58 12.00 -2.35
CA LYS A 2 3.18 12.17 -1.90
C LYS A 2 3.03 11.63 -0.47
N LEU A 3 1.99 12.05 0.25
CA LEU A 3 1.62 11.42 1.53
C LEU A 3 1.22 9.96 1.26
N LEU A 4 1.88 9.01 1.91
CA LEU A 4 1.58 7.58 1.76
C LEU A 4 0.75 7.06 2.93
N ASN A 5 1.07 7.48 4.15
CA ASN A 5 0.33 7.13 5.36
C ASN A 5 0.61 8.12 6.49
N SER A 6 -0.22 8.09 7.53
CA SER A 6 -0.08 8.88 8.76
C SER A 6 -0.10 7.96 9.97
N TYR A 7 0.69 8.30 10.99
CA TYR A 7 0.86 7.49 12.20
C TYR A 7 0.74 8.38 13.43
N GLU A 8 0.17 7.86 14.51
CA GLU A 8 0.13 8.54 15.82
C GLU A 8 1.36 8.17 16.67
N CYS A 9 1.98 7.03 16.38
CA CYS A 9 3.18 6.54 17.07
C CYS A 9 4.45 6.82 16.26
N LYS A 10 5.41 7.52 16.88
CA LYS A 10 6.69 7.85 16.24
C LYS A 10 7.47 6.61 15.80
N ASP A 11 7.57 5.62 16.68
CA ASP A 11 8.36 4.41 16.43
C ASP A 11 7.80 3.59 15.24
N GLU A 12 6.48 3.54 15.10
CA GLU A 12 5.82 2.91 13.95
C GLU A 12 6.11 3.68 12.66
N ALA A 13 6.04 5.00 12.71
CA ALA A 13 6.31 5.86 11.58
C ALA A 13 7.77 5.78 11.11
N GLU A 14 8.72 5.69 12.04
CA GLU A 14 10.15 5.51 11.75
C GLU A 14 10.42 4.12 11.17
N LYS A 15 9.78 3.06 11.69
CA LYS A 15 9.85 1.72 11.08
C LYS A 15 9.33 1.74 9.63
N ALA A 16 8.16 2.36 9.41
CA ALA A 16 7.58 2.49 8.08
C ALA A 16 8.49 3.27 7.10
N LEU A 17 9.14 4.33 7.58
CA LEU A 17 10.12 5.10 6.79
C LEU A 17 11.28 4.22 6.30
N VAL A 18 11.80 3.32 7.14
CA VAL A 18 12.93 2.46 6.77
C VAL A 18 12.54 1.43 5.69
N LEU A 19 11.30 0.93 5.72
CA LEU A 19 10.82 -0.10 4.78
C LEU A 19 10.77 0.40 3.33
N ILE A 20 10.31 1.64 3.10
CA ILE A 20 10.07 2.14 1.75
C ILE A 20 11.36 2.59 1.04
N THR A 21 11.36 2.56 -0.28
CA THR A 21 12.49 2.91 -1.15
C THR A 21 12.21 4.14 -2.00
N GLY A 22 13.28 4.81 -2.45
CA GLY A 22 13.21 6.07 -3.20
C GLY A 22 13.18 7.30 -2.30
N GLU A 23 12.84 8.46 -2.89
CA GLU A 23 12.67 9.72 -2.17
C GLU A 23 11.59 9.57 -1.08
N LYS A 24 11.95 9.86 0.17
CA LYS A 24 11.09 9.68 1.34
C LYS A 24 11.41 10.69 2.44
N ARG A 25 10.38 11.03 3.21
CA ARG A 25 10.47 11.98 4.32
C ARG A 25 9.40 11.65 5.36
N LEU A 26 9.78 11.74 6.63
CA LEU A 26 8.83 11.76 7.74
C LEU A 26 8.69 13.19 8.26
N ALA A 27 7.47 13.67 8.44
CA ALA A 27 7.19 14.98 9.00
C ALA A 27 6.18 14.85 10.14
N SER A 28 6.44 15.50 11.26
CA SER A 28 5.46 15.60 12.35
C SER A 28 4.63 16.87 12.21
N GLU A 29 3.33 16.78 12.44
CA GLU A 29 2.43 17.91 12.61
C GLU A 29 1.69 17.79 13.94
N ARG A 30 1.20 18.93 14.45
CA ARG A 30 0.33 18.94 15.62
C ARG A 30 -1.10 19.12 15.16
N ASP A 31 -1.96 18.18 15.51
CA ASP A 31 -3.40 18.30 15.38
C ASP A 31 -4.01 18.40 16.79
N GLY A 32 -4.32 19.63 17.21
CA GLY A 32 -4.68 19.93 18.60
C GLY A 32 -3.58 19.52 19.59
N THR A 33 -3.86 18.53 20.43
CA THR A 33 -2.93 17.99 21.43
C THR A 33 -2.13 16.78 20.94
N GLU A 34 -2.47 16.25 19.77
CA GLU A 34 -1.88 15.04 19.21
C GLU A 34 -0.74 15.40 18.24
N VAL A 35 0.24 14.51 18.14
CA VAL A 35 1.33 14.61 17.16
C VAL A 35 1.12 13.52 16.12
N ILE A 36 0.87 13.93 14.89
CA ILE A 36 0.71 13.02 13.75
C ILE A 36 2.02 13.01 12.96
N TYR A 37 2.49 11.82 12.63
CA TYR A 37 3.68 11.56 11.85
C TYR A 37 3.28 11.16 10.42
N ASN A 38 3.41 12.11 9.50
CA ASN A 38 3.07 11.96 8.10
C ASN A 38 4.27 11.40 7.31
N LEU A 39 4.09 10.20 6.77
CA LEU A 39 5.08 9.53 5.92
C LEU A 39 4.86 9.91 4.47
N PHE A 40 5.76 10.73 3.93
CA PHE A 40 5.82 11.06 2.52
C PHE A 40 6.82 10.14 1.81
N GLY A 41 6.47 9.71 0.60
CA GLY A 41 7.34 8.87 -0.21
C GLY A 41 6.96 8.86 -1.68
N VAL A 42 7.69 8.07 -2.47
CA VAL A 42 7.31 7.77 -3.87
C VAL A 42 6.18 6.73 -3.86
N PRO A 43 4.99 7.06 -4.40
CA PRO A 43 3.92 6.08 -4.58
C PRO A 43 4.40 4.96 -5.50
N SER A 44 4.30 3.72 -5.04
CA SER A 44 4.52 2.54 -5.86
C SER A 44 3.87 1.34 -5.19
N TRP A 45 3.46 0.36 -5.99
CA TRP A 45 2.93 -0.89 -5.46
C TRP A 45 3.90 -1.59 -4.51
N GLY A 46 5.20 -1.53 -4.78
CA GLY A 46 6.22 -2.08 -3.89
C GLY A 46 6.28 -1.37 -2.55
N ASN A 47 6.19 -0.04 -2.51
CA ASN A 47 6.15 0.70 -1.25
C ASN A 47 4.84 0.45 -0.50
N PHE A 48 3.70 0.42 -1.18
CA PHE A 48 2.42 0.10 -0.55
C PHE A 48 2.38 -1.32 0.02
N TYR A 49 2.97 -2.30 -0.68
CA TYR A 49 3.10 -3.67 -0.18
C TYR A 49 3.95 -3.72 1.10
N LYS A 50 5.12 -3.06 1.10
CA LYS A 50 5.99 -2.99 2.28
C LYS A 50 5.34 -2.28 3.47
N LEU A 51 4.43 -1.34 3.21
CA LEU A 51 3.63 -0.67 4.23
C LEU A 51 2.40 -1.49 4.68
N GLY A 52 2.17 -2.68 4.10
CA GLY A 52 1.00 -3.51 4.42
C GLY A 52 -0.33 -2.91 3.96
N MET A 53 -0.33 -2.13 2.88
CA MET A 53 -1.49 -1.37 2.44
C MET A 53 -2.27 -2.04 1.31
N PHE A 54 -3.55 -1.68 1.20
CA PHE A 54 -4.45 -1.94 0.07
C PHE A 54 -4.68 -3.41 -0.29
N GLY A 55 -4.46 -4.33 0.65
CA GLY A 55 -4.74 -5.75 0.43
C GLY A 55 -3.75 -6.44 -0.51
N LEU A 56 -2.53 -5.92 -0.66
CA LEU A 56 -1.56 -6.42 -1.63
C LEU A 56 -0.96 -7.78 -1.24
N ALA A 57 -0.86 -8.08 0.06
CA ALA A 57 -0.41 -9.40 0.54
C ALA A 57 -1.47 -10.47 0.27
N GLU A 58 -2.74 -10.13 0.45
CA GLU A 58 -3.89 -10.96 0.14
C GLU A 58 -3.98 -11.22 -1.37
N LEU A 59 -3.77 -10.18 -2.19
CA LEU A 59 -3.67 -10.33 -3.64
C LEU A 59 -2.55 -11.30 -4.04
N GLU A 60 -1.36 -11.17 -3.46
CA GLU A 60 -0.25 -12.09 -3.73
C GLU A 60 -0.64 -13.55 -3.43
N ALA A 61 -1.28 -13.80 -2.28
CA ALA A 61 -1.74 -15.13 -1.91
C ALA A 61 -2.80 -15.69 -2.88
N ILE A 62 -3.74 -14.85 -3.35
CA ILE A 62 -4.74 -15.23 -4.35
C ILE A 62 -4.08 -15.58 -5.69
N LEU A 63 -3.17 -14.73 -6.17
CA LEU A 63 -2.47 -14.94 -7.43
C LEU A 63 -1.61 -16.21 -7.40
N ASP A 64 -0.95 -16.49 -6.27
CA ASP A 64 -0.18 -17.71 -6.07
C ASP A 64 -1.07 -18.97 -6.10
N LYS A 65 -2.23 -18.94 -5.43
CA LYS A 65 -3.23 -20.03 -5.51
C LYS A 65 -3.67 -20.27 -6.96
N ASN A 66 -3.99 -19.20 -7.69
CA ASN A 66 -4.42 -19.31 -9.08
C ASN A 66 -3.31 -19.92 -9.97
N LYS A 67 -2.06 -19.47 -9.81
CA LYS A 67 -0.90 -20.02 -10.53
C LYS A 67 -0.70 -21.52 -10.29
N LYS A 68 -1.04 -22.00 -9.10
CA LYS A 68 -0.96 -23.42 -8.72
C LYS A 68 -2.20 -24.23 -9.16
N GLY A 69 -3.19 -23.59 -9.79
CA GLY A 69 -4.41 -24.25 -10.25
C GLY A 69 -5.45 -24.49 -9.16
N PHE A 70 -5.29 -23.89 -7.99
CA PHE A 70 -6.31 -23.96 -6.94
C PHE A 70 -7.47 -23.00 -7.22
N SER A 71 -8.66 -23.36 -6.73
CA SER A 71 -9.80 -22.44 -6.72
C SER A 71 -9.47 -21.21 -5.88
N ILE A 72 -9.79 -20.03 -6.42
CA ILE A 72 -9.66 -18.75 -5.73
C ILE A 72 -11.03 -18.23 -5.29
N ASP A 73 -11.04 -17.39 -4.26
CA ASP A 73 -12.21 -16.57 -3.95
C ASP A 73 -12.27 -15.39 -4.95
N SER A 74 -13.13 -15.54 -5.96
CA SER A 74 -13.34 -14.50 -6.98
C SER A 74 -13.94 -13.22 -6.39
N GLY A 75 -14.68 -13.31 -5.29
CA GLY A 75 -15.28 -12.17 -4.61
C GLY A 75 -14.23 -11.32 -3.89
N GLU A 76 -13.32 -11.97 -3.18
CA GLU A 76 -12.17 -11.32 -2.52
C GLU A 76 -11.25 -10.66 -3.55
N TYR A 77 -10.88 -11.38 -4.61
CA TYR A 77 -10.10 -10.84 -5.72
C TYR A 77 -10.74 -9.58 -6.32
N SER A 78 -12.03 -9.64 -6.65
CA SER A 78 -12.75 -8.51 -7.25
C SER A 78 -12.79 -7.27 -6.35
N LYS A 79 -12.97 -7.46 -5.03
CA LYS A 79 -12.93 -6.37 -4.04
C LYS A 79 -11.56 -5.69 -4.03
N ILE A 80 -10.48 -6.48 -3.95
CA ILE A 80 -9.11 -5.96 -3.93
C ILE A 80 -8.82 -5.21 -5.24
N MET A 81 -9.12 -5.81 -6.40
CA MET A 81 -8.86 -5.17 -7.68
C MET A 81 -9.65 -3.88 -7.89
N THR A 82 -10.87 -3.79 -7.36
CA THR A 82 -11.66 -2.55 -7.38
C THR A 82 -10.99 -1.46 -6.55
N MET A 83 -10.52 -1.78 -5.34
CA MET A 83 -9.75 -0.85 -4.52
C MET A 83 -8.47 -0.40 -5.23
N LEU A 84 -7.71 -1.34 -5.78
CA LEU A 84 -6.45 -1.03 -6.45
C LEU A 84 -6.63 -0.13 -7.66
N LYS A 85 -7.71 -0.28 -8.45
CA LYS A 85 -8.04 0.65 -9.55
C LYS A 85 -8.30 2.08 -9.05
N ASN A 86 -8.94 2.24 -7.90
CA ASN A 86 -9.15 3.57 -7.31
C ASN A 86 -7.81 4.18 -6.87
N ILE A 87 -6.98 3.40 -6.17
CA ILE A 87 -5.65 3.83 -5.73
C ILE A 87 -4.74 4.15 -6.92
N SER A 88 -4.83 3.36 -8.00
CA SER A 88 -4.06 3.56 -9.22
C SER A 88 -4.40 4.90 -9.88
N SER A 89 -5.67 5.31 -9.86
CA SER A 89 -6.09 6.64 -10.31
C SER A 89 -5.54 7.76 -9.43
N ILE A 90 -5.68 7.65 -8.10
CA ILE A 90 -5.23 8.66 -7.13
C ILE A 90 -3.72 8.93 -7.24
N TYR A 91 -2.93 7.88 -7.41
CA TYR A 91 -1.47 7.95 -7.45
C TYR A 91 -0.88 7.87 -8.86
N SER A 92 -1.72 7.81 -9.90
CA SER A 92 -1.32 7.66 -11.31
C SER A 92 -0.36 6.48 -11.53
N LEU A 93 -0.73 5.31 -11.00
CA LEU A 93 0.02 4.07 -11.15
C LEU A 93 -0.67 3.15 -12.17
N ASP A 94 0.12 2.37 -12.90
CA ASP A 94 -0.41 1.30 -13.75
C ASP A 94 -0.62 0.02 -12.93
N ILE A 95 -1.74 -0.67 -13.17
CA ILE A 95 -1.96 -2.00 -12.61
C ILE A 95 -1.09 -3.01 -13.38
N PRO A 96 -0.23 -3.79 -12.70
CA PRO A 96 0.57 -4.82 -13.37
C PRO A 96 -0.32 -5.86 -14.06
N LYS A 97 -0.04 -6.13 -15.35
CA LYS A 97 -0.84 -7.09 -16.15
C LYS A 97 -0.92 -8.48 -15.54
N HIS A 98 0.13 -8.93 -14.84
CA HIS A 98 0.18 -10.24 -14.20
C HIS A 98 -0.69 -10.35 -12.93
N TRP A 99 -1.34 -9.26 -12.49
CA TRP A 99 -2.37 -9.29 -11.45
C TRP A 99 -3.76 -9.51 -12.00
N LEU A 100 -3.93 -9.43 -13.32
CA LEU A 100 -5.22 -9.61 -13.98
C LEU A 100 -5.43 -11.10 -14.25
N LEU A 101 -6.44 -11.66 -13.58
CA LEU A 101 -6.95 -13.02 -13.77
C LEU A 101 -8.03 -13.09 -14.85
#